data_AF-G0RQH6-F1
#
_entry.id   AF-G0RQH6-F1
#
_cell.length_a   1.000
_cell.length_b   1.000
_cell.length_c   1.000
_cell.angle_alpha   90.00
_cell.angle_beta   90.00
_cell.angle_gamma   90.00
#
_symmetry.space_group_name_H-M   'P 1'
#
loop_
_entity.id
_entity.type
_entity.pdbx_description
1 polymer ?
#
loop_
_entity_poly.entity_id
_entity_poly.type
_entity_poly.pdbx_seq_one_letter_code
_entity_poly.pdbx_strand_id
1 'polypeptide(L)'
;MLINNLDPAFNLPPENPPPSHHHHHHHQKPIIVPYKPPLTLSIQEHAPADPYGHGYLITTNCPAKADRQTLKRHTKLSWCLLNKLTRPLSNTTNNAKHSHQLHITSQIACGDNRGAQLVRCHLDQDRATAYVAKIYDPLYYDFADKADREIPVDVAWLAEHDYRREAAAYAELKRCRQDGRFTPRYFGSWIFDMAHGGGPQEEEEKDEEDDREEKGEEGGETRPVHMILLEALDGRTMFSLLESKQHLKLSLRLRLDIFARVLEAATALRFYNVAQDDLAPRNVMLTGLDFDSPHQSVDRVVLFDFNEAVVLTHRKCRIVHDKMATDRPTMSPRCRFWSDFPYEFGDWVYPLFQRKNTFRCWLLSRWGDDETFGGPPTESEKKSRRQDRYEEPPPLRDDELDEKLVEQLNEELGCDWRRFV
;
A
#
# COMPACT_ATOMS: atom_id res chain seq x y z
N MET A 1 -10.85 5.89 5.66
CA MET A 1 -11.33 5.44 6.98
C MET A 1 -10.17 5.58 7.94
N LEU A 2 -10.28 6.53 8.86
CA LEU A 2 -9.21 7.01 9.72
C LEU A 2 -8.78 5.93 10.73
N ILE A 3 -7.48 5.68 10.79
CA ILE A 3 -6.82 4.93 11.86
C ILE A 3 -6.42 5.98 12.91
N ASN A 4 -6.91 5.84 14.13
CA ASN A 4 -6.30 6.44 15.31
C ASN A 4 -6.41 5.48 16.49
N ASN A 5 -5.26 5.28 17.13
CA ASN A 5 -5.03 4.97 18.54
C ASN A 5 -5.19 3.52 19.01
N LEU A 6 -4.03 2.87 19.14
CA LEU A 6 -3.72 1.98 20.26
C LEU A 6 -3.32 2.87 21.45
N ASP A 7 -4.01 2.73 22.58
CA ASP A 7 -3.64 3.36 23.85
C ASP A 7 -2.69 2.46 24.65
N PRO A 8 -1.73 3.02 25.42
CA PRO A 8 -0.78 2.27 26.22
C PRO A 8 -1.35 1.92 27.61
N ALA A 9 -0.82 0.85 28.18
CA ALA A 9 -1.23 0.21 29.42
C ALA A 9 -1.36 1.17 30.64
N PHE A 10 -2.52 1.11 31.30
CA PHE A 10 -2.69 1.50 32.70
C PHE A 10 -3.02 0.24 33.52
N ASN A 11 -2.16 -0.08 34.48
CA ASN A 11 -2.38 -1.13 35.48
C ASN A 11 -3.43 -0.69 36.51
N LEU A 12 -4.53 -1.44 36.62
CA LEU A 12 -5.42 -1.45 37.78
C LEU A 12 -5.79 -2.91 38.16
N PRO A 13 -6.04 -3.20 39.46
CA PRO A 13 -6.09 -4.55 40.02
C PRO A 13 -7.37 -5.34 39.66
N PRO A 14 -7.40 -6.67 39.88
CA PRO A 14 -8.44 -7.53 39.33
C PRO A 14 -9.72 -7.47 40.15
N GLU A 15 -10.81 -6.99 39.56
CA GLU A 15 -12.17 -7.27 40.00
C GLU A 15 -12.76 -8.40 39.15
N ASN A 16 -13.26 -9.44 39.82
CA ASN A 16 -13.86 -10.61 39.17
C ASN A 16 -15.13 -10.22 38.38
N PRO A 17 -15.25 -10.58 37.10
CA PRO A 17 -16.51 -10.41 36.38
C PRO A 17 -17.52 -11.51 36.77
N PRO A 18 -18.83 -11.19 36.80
CA PRO A 18 -19.89 -12.18 37.00
C PRO A 18 -20.02 -13.12 35.78
N PRO A 19 -20.60 -14.32 35.93
CA PRO A 19 -20.61 -15.34 34.90
C PRO A 19 -21.42 -14.89 33.67
N SER A 20 -20.75 -14.78 32.53
CA SER A 20 -21.38 -14.47 31.25
C SER A 20 -22.06 -15.72 30.67
N HIS A 21 -23.28 -15.50 30.17
CA HIS A 21 -24.07 -16.48 29.45
C HIS A 21 -23.37 -16.93 28.15
N HIS A 22 -23.51 -18.22 27.87
CA HIS A 22 -22.93 -18.97 26.76
C HIS A 22 -22.85 -18.21 25.41
N HIS A 23 -21.63 -17.93 24.96
CA HIS A 23 -21.33 -17.56 23.57
C HIS A 23 -21.15 -18.82 22.71
N HIS A 24 -21.92 -18.93 21.64
CA HIS A 24 -21.59 -19.78 20.49
C HIS A 24 -20.45 -19.14 19.69
N HIS A 25 -19.22 -19.23 20.20
CA HIS A 25 -18.04 -19.15 19.34
C HIS A 25 -17.98 -20.45 18.54
N HIS A 26 -18.36 -20.40 17.26
CA HIS A 26 -17.87 -21.42 16.33
C HIS A 26 -16.34 -21.33 16.34
N HIS A 27 -15.70 -22.25 17.06
CA HIS A 27 -14.25 -22.46 17.05
C HIS A 27 -13.81 -22.84 15.63
N GLN A 28 -13.59 -21.85 14.77
CA GLN A 28 -12.87 -22.09 13.52
C GLN A 28 -11.43 -22.44 13.87
N LYS A 29 -10.97 -23.62 13.43
CA LYS A 29 -9.56 -23.98 13.49
C LYS A 29 -8.73 -22.86 12.86
N PRO A 30 -7.56 -22.51 13.42
CA PRO A 30 -6.71 -21.49 12.83
C PRO A 30 -6.37 -21.85 11.39
N ILE A 31 -6.63 -20.93 10.46
CA ILE A 31 -6.30 -21.11 9.05
C ILE A 31 -4.78 -20.95 8.91
N ILE A 32 -4.10 -22.03 8.52
CA ILE A 32 -2.66 -22.01 8.27
C ILE A 32 -2.39 -21.22 7.00
N VAL A 33 -1.44 -20.28 7.05
CA VAL A 33 -1.00 -19.51 5.88
C VAL A 33 0.07 -20.33 5.13
N PRO A 34 -0.18 -20.77 3.89
CA PRO A 34 0.67 -21.72 3.18
C PRO A 34 1.90 -21.08 2.57
N TYR A 35 1.94 -19.75 2.47
CA TYR A 35 2.98 -18.97 1.80
C TYR A 35 4.29 -18.94 2.61
N LYS A 36 4.86 -20.10 2.93
CA LYS A 36 6.12 -20.28 3.66
C LYS A 36 7.08 -21.15 2.83
N PRO A 37 8.39 -20.91 2.91
CA PRO A 37 9.37 -21.79 2.28
C PRO A 37 9.33 -23.22 2.86
N PRO A 38 9.65 -24.25 2.08
CA PRO A 38 9.80 -24.23 0.62
C PRO A 38 8.41 -24.34 -0.06
N LEU A 39 7.97 -23.29 -0.76
CA LEU A 39 6.77 -23.37 -1.59
C LEU A 39 7.10 -22.96 -3.03
N THR A 40 6.66 -23.78 -3.98
CA THR A 40 6.74 -23.50 -5.41
C THR A 40 5.33 -23.41 -5.98
N LEU A 41 5.06 -22.35 -6.75
CA LEU A 41 3.77 -22.08 -7.36
C LEU A 41 3.90 -21.98 -8.87
N SER A 42 3.04 -22.67 -9.60
CA SER A 42 2.90 -22.48 -11.05
C SER A 42 2.02 -21.26 -11.31
N ILE A 43 2.62 -20.21 -11.86
CA ILE A 43 1.95 -18.92 -12.07
C ILE A 43 1.75 -18.67 -13.57
N GLN A 44 0.64 -18.03 -13.92
CA GLN A 44 0.30 -17.67 -15.30
C GLN A 44 0.06 -16.17 -15.38
N GLU A 45 0.54 -15.54 -16.46
CA GLU A 45 0.29 -14.13 -16.70
C GLU A 45 -1.22 -13.85 -16.77
N HIS A 46 -1.64 -12.80 -16.08
CA HIS A 46 -3.04 -12.43 -15.91
C HIS A 46 -3.25 -10.96 -16.28
N ALA A 47 -4.21 -10.71 -17.18
CA ALA A 47 -4.67 -9.35 -17.48
C ALA A 47 -5.78 -8.97 -16.49
N PRO A 48 -5.56 -8.03 -15.55
CA PRO A 48 -6.60 -7.60 -14.62
C PRO A 48 -7.78 -6.98 -15.38
N ALA A 49 -9.00 -7.26 -14.93
CA ALA A 49 -10.17 -6.53 -15.36
C ALA A 49 -10.17 -5.09 -14.80
N ASP A 50 -11.07 -4.24 -15.30
CA ASP A 50 -11.15 -2.84 -14.91
C ASP A 50 -11.22 -2.68 -13.37
N PRO A 51 -10.50 -1.68 -12.81
CA PRO A 51 -10.64 -1.31 -11.40
C PRO A 51 -12.05 -0.78 -11.10
N TYR A 52 -12.44 -0.89 -9.85
CA TYR A 52 -13.73 -0.42 -9.32
C TYR A 52 -13.56 0.08 -7.88
N GLY A 53 -14.64 0.61 -7.30
CA GLY A 53 -14.64 1.15 -5.94
C GLY A 53 -14.50 2.67 -5.92
N HIS A 54 -13.97 3.21 -4.82
CA HIS A 54 -13.82 4.65 -4.67
C HIS A 54 -13.01 5.27 -5.81
N GLY A 55 -13.52 6.35 -6.41
CA GLY A 55 -12.87 7.02 -7.55
C GLY A 55 -13.27 6.48 -8.93
N TYR A 56 -14.01 5.38 -9.01
CA TYR A 56 -14.49 4.81 -10.26
C TYR A 56 -16.02 4.80 -10.38
N LEU A 57 -16.53 4.83 -11.61
CA LEU A 57 -17.94 4.70 -11.95
C LEU A 57 -18.40 3.26 -11.70
N ILE A 58 -19.54 3.13 -11.01
CA ILE A 58 -20.24 1.85 -10.88
C ILE A 58 -20.94 1.58 -12.21
N THR A 59 -20.48 0.55 -12.92
CA THR A 59 -21.06 0.11 -14.19
C THR A 59 -21.71 -1.26 -14.00
N THR A 60 -22.57 -1.68 -14.93
CA THR A 60 -23.21 -3.01 -14.91
C THR A 60 -22.22 -4.18 -14.85
N ASN A 61 -20.96 -3.95 -15.25
CA ASN A 61 -19.91 -4.97 -15.28
C ASN A 61 -19.00 -4.94 -14.04
N CYS A 62 -19.32 -4.12 -13.03
CA CYS A 62 -18.60 -4.12 -11.76
C CYS A 62 -19.08 -5.30 -10.89
N PRO A 63 -18.18 -6.02 -10.20
CA PRO A 63 -18.58 -7.03 -9.22
C PRO A 63 -19.50 -6.39 -8.17
N ALA A 64 -20.70 -6.98 -8.01
CA ALA A 64 -21.62 -6.56 -6.96
C ALA A 64 -21.11 -7.07 -5.61
N LYS A 65 -21.02 -6.18 -4.62
CA LYS A 65 -20.69 -6.56 -3.25
C LYS A 65 -21.88 -7.33 -2.66
N ALA A 66 -21.63 -8.48 -2.06
CA ALA A 66 -22.69 -9.25 -1.42
C ALA A 66 -23.31 -8.50 -0.24
N ASP A 67 -24.61 -8.71 -0.03
CA ASP A 67 -25.31 -8.14 1.11
C ASP A 67 -24.98 -8.89 2.40
N ARG A 68 -25.17 -8.20 3.53
CA ARG A 68 -24.84 -8.73 4.87
C ARG A 68 -25.60 -10.01 5.20
N GLN A 69 -26.84 -10.15 4.76
CA GLN A 69 -27.67 -11.31 5.09
C GLN A 69 -27.18 -12.56 4.36
N THR A 70 -26.73 -12.40 3.12
CA THR A 70 -26.09 -13.45 2.33
C THR A 70 -24.76 -13.88 2.95
N LEU A 71 -23.90 -12.92 3.34
CA LEU A 71 -22.60 -13.21 3.95
C LEU A 71 -22.73 -13.95 5.29
N LYS A 72 -23.71 -13.60 6.14
CA LYS A 72 -23.96 -14.27 7.44
C LYS A 72 -24.31 -15.76 7.32
N ARG A 73 -24.69 -16.24 6.13
CA ARG A 73 -25.01 -17.65 5.88
C ARG A 73 -23.78 -18.50 5.52
N HIS A 74 -22.61 -17.89 5.43
CA HIS A 74 -21.38 -18.53 4.96
C HIS A 74 -20.27 -18.39 5.99
N THR A 75 -19.38 -19.38 6.03
CA THR A 75 -18.07 -19.21 6.65
C THR A 75 -17.16 -18.47 5.68
N LYS A 76 -16.06 -17.86 6.17
CA LYS A 76 -15.05 -17.24 5.31
C LYS A 76 -14.61 -18.17 4.18
N LEU A 77 -14.33 -19.43 4.53
CA LEU A 77 -13.88 -20.44 3.59
C LEU A 77 -14.96 -20.82 2.56
N SER A 78 -16.19 -21.09 3.00
CA SER A 78 -17.27 -21.43 2.06
C SER A 78 -17.60 -20.26 1.13
N TRP A 79 -17.50 -19.02 1.63
CA TRP A 79 -17.64 -17.82 0.81
C TRP A 79 -16.57 -17.72 -0.28
N CYS A 80 -15.30 -17.97 0.07
CA CYS A 80 -14.18 -17.94 -0.88
C CYS A 80 -14.28 -19.04 -1.95
N LEU A 81 -14.77 -20.23 -1.59
CA LEU A 81 -14.97 -21.33 -2.55
C LEU A 81 -16.15 -21.08 -3.49
N LEU A 82 -17.22 -20.45 -3.00
CA LEU A 82 -18.38 -20.09 -3.80
C LEU A 82 -18.09 -18.93 -4.76
N ASN A 83 -17.32 -17.93 -4.30
CA ASN A 83 -17.02 -16.70 -5.05
C ASN A 83 -15.57 -16.70 -5.53
N LYS A 84 -15.24 -17.69 -6.37
CA LYS A 84 -13.89 -17.82 -6.94
C LYS A 84 -13.54 -16.58 -7.75
N LEU A 85 -12.29 -16.12 -7.60
CA LEU A 85 -11.76 -15.02 -8.38
C LEU A 85 -11.82 -15.33 -9.88
N THR A 86 -12.14 -14.32 -10.69
CA THR A 86 -12.38 -14.50 -12.11
C THR A 86 -11.09 -14.90 -12.83
N ARG A 87 -11.14 -15.97 -13.62
CA ARG A 87 -10.15 -16.25 -14.67
C ARG A 87 -10.57 -15.50 -15.93
N PRO A 88 -9.66 -14.83 -16.66
CA PRO A 88 -9.98 -14.32 -17.99
C PRO A 88 -10.42 -15.52 -18.84
N LEU A 89 -11.54 -15.39 -19.55
CA LEU A 89 -11.90 -16.38 -20.55
C LEU A 89 -10.72 -16.51 -21.51
N SER A 90 -10.20 -17.73 -21.63
CA SER A 90 -9.17 -18.06 -22.62
C SER A 90 -9.76 -17.85 -24.00
N ASN A 91 -9.66 -16.63 -24.53
CA ASN A 91 -9.94 -16.41 -25.94
C ASN A 91 -8.92 -17.24 -26.72
N THR A 92 -9.48 -18.16 -27.49
CA THR A 92 -8.87 -19.18 -28.34
C THR A 92 -8.00 -18.58 -29.44
N THR A 93 -6.84 -18.04 -29.07
CA THR A 93 -5.75 -17.77 -30.01
C THR A 93 -4.42 -18.12 -29.35
N ASN A 94 -3.70 -19.05 -29.99
CA ASN A 94 -2.40 -19.69 -29.74
C ASN A 94 -1.21 -18.82 -29.25
N ASN A 95 -1.41 -17.83 -28.38
CA ASN A 95 -0.32 -17.23 -27.63
C ASN A 95 -0.19 -18.04 -26.35
N ALA A 96 0.87 -18.86 -26.26
CA ALA A 96 1.25 -19.53 -25.03
C ALA A 96 1.29 -18.48 -23.92
N LYS A 97 0.35 -18.54 -22.97
CA LYS A 97 0.36 -17.64 -21.81
C LYS A 97 1.70 -17.84 -21.12
N HIS A 98 2.47 -16.76 -20.94
CA HIS A 98 3.73 -16.86 -20.20
C HIS A 98 3.44 -17.43 -18.82
N SER A 99 4.15 -18.49 -18.49
CA SER A 99 4.04 -19.19 -17.22
C SER A 99 5.43 -19.31 -16.62
N HIS A 100 5.52 -19.15 -15.30
CA HIS A 100 6.75 -19.35 -14.56
C HIS A 100 6.50 -20.25 -13.35
N GLN A 101 7.57 -20.85 -12.85
CA GLN A 101 7.61 -21.38 -11.49
C GLN A 101 8.07 -20.28 -10.55
N LEU A 102 7.21 -19.90 -9.61
CA LEU A 102 7.57 -18.97 -8.55
C LEU A 102 8.03 -19.76 -7.33
N HIS A 103 9.24 -19.48 -6.87
CA HIS A 103 9.81 -20.12 -5.68
C HIS A 103 9.85 -19.13 -4.52
N ILE A 104 9.08 -19.39 -3.46
CA ILE A 104 9.05 -18.55 -2.25
C ILE A 104 10.31 -18.81 -1.43
N THR A 105 11.06 -17.75 -1.14
CA THR A 105 12.33 -17.81 -0.38
C THR A 105 12.18 -17.30 1.05
N SER A 106 11.28 -16.35 1.29
CA SER A 106 10.95 -15.90 2.66
C SER A 106 9.60 -15.21 2.75
N GLN A 107 9.03 -15.22 3.96
CA GLN A 107 7.89 -14.38 4.29
C GLN A 107 8.35 -12.97 4.60
N ILE A 108 7.68 -11.97 4.03
CA ILE A 108 7.86 -10.56 4.39
C ILE A 108 6.75 -10.16 5.35
N ALA A 109 5.51 -10.48 4.98
CA ALA A 109 4.33 -10.05 5.70
C ALA A 109 3.17 -10.99 5.38
N CYS A 110 3.04 -12.05 6.19
CA CYS A 110 2.01 -13.07 6.05
C CYS A 110 1.23 -13.21 7.37
N GLY A 111 -0.05 -13.59 7.30
CA GLY A 111 -0.90 -13.75 8.47
C GLY A 111 -2.38 -13.86 8.12
N ASP A 112 -3.14 -14.52 9.00
CA ASP A 112 -4.60 -14.55 8.90
C ASP A 112 -5.19 -13.16 9.17
N ASN A 113 -6.28 -12.83 8.47
CA ASN A 113 -6.99 -11.54 8.53
C ASN A 113 -6.09 -10.30 8.24
N ARG A 114 -4.93 -10.51 7.60
CA ARG A 114 -3.99 -9.44 7.24
C ARG A 114 -4.39 -8.72 5.95
N GLY A 115 -5.14 -9.39 5.07
CA GLY A 115 -5.34 -8.97 3.69
C GLY A 115 -4.33 -9.61 2.75
N ALA A 116 -3.74 -8.82 1.87
CA ALA A 116 -2.73 -9.30 0.93
C ALA A 116 -1.49 -9.85 1.66
N GLN A 117 -0.96 -10.95 1.16
CA GLN A 117 0.21 -11.65 1.70
C GLN A 117 1.45 -11.22 0.90
N LEU A 118 2.57 -10.99 1.58
CA LEU A 118 3.81 -10.53 0.97
C LEU A 118 4.92 -11.54 1.21
N VAL A 119 5.55 -11.99 0.13
CA VAL A 119 6.66 -12.93 0.14
C VAL A 119 7.78 -12.50 -0.79
N ARG A 120 9.03 -12.84 -0.43
CA ARG A 120 10.17 -12.76 -1.32
C ARG A 120 10.26 -14.03 -2.14
N CYS A 121 10.59 -13.91 -3.42
CA CYS A 121 10.65 -15.04 -4.33
C CYS A 121 11.67 -14.84 -5.46
N HIS A 122 11.90 -15.91 -6.22
CA HIS A 122 12.58 -15.87 -7.51
C HIS A 122 11.77 -16.64 -8.56
N LEU A 123 12.03 -16.40 -9.84
CA LEU A 123 11.33 -17.06 -10.95
C LEU A 123 12.22 -18.11 -11.59
N ASP A 124 11.65 -19.28 -11.85
CA ASP A 124 12.30 -20.43 -12.47
C ASP A 124 13.67 -20.71 -11.84
N GLN A 125 14.70 -20.84 -12.69
CA GLN A 125 16.07 -21.10 -12.28
C GLN A 125 16.87 -19.82 -11.99
N ASP A 126 16.31 -18.62 -12.24
CA ASP A 126 17.01 -17.36 -11.98
C ASP A 126 16.96 -17.02 -10.49
N ARG A 127 17.97 -17.49 -9.75
CA ARG A 127 18.15 -17.16 -8.33
C ARG A 127 18.85 -15.82 -8.10
N ALA A 128 19.38 -15.18 -9.14
CA ALA A 128 20.10 -13.92 -9.01
C ALA A 128 19.12 -12.75 -8.88
N THR A 129 17.95 -12.85 -9.53
CA THR A 129 16.91 -11.82 -9.44
C THR A 129 15.90 -12.14 -8.35
N ALA A 130 15.80 -11.25 -7.37
CA ALA A 130 14.78 -11.33 -6.32
C ALA A 130 13.57 -10.46 -6.65
N TYR A 131 12.38 -11.00 -6.35
CA TYR A 131 11.09 -10.33 -6.50
C TYR A 131 10.34 -10.32 -5.18
N VAL A 132 9.36 -9.43 -5.09
CA VAL A 132 8.30 -9.47 -4.08
C VAL A 132 7.00 -9.82 -4.77
N ALA A 133 6.36 -10.90 -4.30
CA ALA A 133 5.01 -11.24 -4.68
C ALA A 133 4.03 -10.70 -3.64
N LYS A 134 3.06 -9.91 -4.09
CA LYS A 134 1.90 -9.49 -3.31
C LYS A 134 0.70 -10.31 -3.76
N ILE A 135 0.21 -11.16 -2.88
CA ILE A 135 -0.77 -12.21 -3.14
C ILE A 135 -2.11 -11.81 -2.52
N TYR A 136 -3.14 -11.70 -3.34
CA TYR A 136 -4.49 -11.28 -2.95
C TYR A 136 -5.39 -12.50 -2.83
N ASP A 137 -5.18 -13.26 -1.76
CA ASP A 137 -5.98 -14.44 -1.45
C ASP A 137 -7.11 -14.06 -0.49
N PRO A 138 -8.38 -14.09 -0.93
CA PRO A 138 -9.53 -13.73 -0.12
C PRO A 138 -9.60 -14.46 1.23
N LEU A 139 -9.03 -15.67 1.32
CA LEU A 139 -9.07 -16.47 2.53
C LEU A 139 -8.32 -15.80 3.71
N TYR A 140 -7.33 -14.94 3.42
CA TYR A 140 -6.53 -14.26 4.45
C TYR A 140 -6.90 -12.80 4.66
N TYR A 141 -8.00 -12.35 4.05
CA TYR A 141 -8.62 -11.08 4.37
C TYR A 141 -9.50 -11.22 5.62
N ASP A 142 -9.63 -10.11 6.35
CA ASP A 142 -10.50 -10.06 7.53
C ASP A 142 -11.97 -10.16 7.09
N PHE A 143 -12.63 -11.24 7.53
CA PHE A 143 -14.05 -11.47 7.23
C PHE A 143 -14.97 -10.74 8.19
N ALA A 144 -14.44 -10.00 9.17
CA ALA A 144 -15.19 -9.15 10.07
C ALA A 144 -14.97 -7.66 9.74
N ASP A 145 -16.00 -6.84 9.90
CA ASP A 145 -15.88 -5.40 9.77
C ASP A 145 -15.05 -4.83 10.93
N LYS A 146 -14.20 -3.84 10.63
CA LYS A 146 -13.28 -3.25 11.63
C LYS A 146 -14.02 -2.48 12.73
N ALA A 147 -15.16 -1.85 12.40
CA ALA A 147 -15.96 -1.09 13.34
C ALA A 147 -16.96 -1.97 14.10
N ASP A 148 -17.42 -3.06 13.47
CA ASP A 148 -18.36 -4.00 14.06
C ASP A 148 -18.00 -5.44 13.68
N ARG A 149 -17.35 -6.15 14.60
CA ARG A 149 -16.84 -7.51 14.37
C ARG A 149 -17.94 -8.55 14.14
N GLU A 150 -19.22 -8.21 14.39
CA GLU A 150 -20.35 -9.10 14.10
C GLU A 150 -20.85 -8.98 12.66
N ILE A 151 -20.37 -7.99 11.92
CA ILE A 151 -20.76 -7.76 10.53
C ILE A 151 -19.73 -8.41 9.61
N PRO A 152 -20.11 -9.43 8.82
CA PRO A 152 -19.19 -10.03 7.89
C PRO A 152 -18.91 -9.11 6.68
N VAL A 153 -17.71 -9.21 6.15
CA VAL A 153 -17.24 -8.46 4.97
C VAL A 153 -17.06 -9.40 3.78
N ASP A 154 -17.43 -8.94 2.59
CA ASP A 154 -17.19 -9.66 1.34
C ASP A 154 -15.70 -9.64 0.99
N VAL A 155 -14.96 -10.63 1.48
CA VAL A 155 -13.50 -10.75 1.32
C VAL A 155 -13.07 -11.04 -0.12
N ALA A 156 -13.91 -11.73 -0.91
CA ALA A 156 -13.63 -11.99 -2.32
C ALA A 156 -13.69 -10.68 -3.11
N TRP A 157 -14.75 -9.89 -2.88
CA TRP A 157 -14.88 -8.55 -3.47
C TRP A 157 -13.73 -7.61 -3.07
N LEU A 158 -13.30 -7.67 -1.81
CA LEU A 158 -12.24 -6.80 -1.27
C LEU A 158 -10.84 -7.17 -1.81
N ALA A 159 -10.49 -8.45 -1.83
CA ALA A 159 -9.22 -8.89 -2.40
C ALA A 159 -9.11 -8.55 -3.89
N GLU A 160 -10.19 -8.75 -4.65
CA GLU A 160 -10.23 -8.38 -6.06
C GLU A 160 -10.20 -6.86 -6.28
N HIS A 161 -10.83 -6.08 -5.39
CA HIS A 161 -10.79 -4.61 -5.41
C HIS A 161 -9.35 -4.12 -5.29
N ASP A 162 -8.64 -4.58 -4.25
CA ASP A 162 -7.27 -4.18 -3.97
C ASP A 162 -6.34 -4.57 -5.13
N TYR A 163 -6.44 -5.81 -5.60
CA TYR A 163 -5.67 -6.33 -6.72
C TYR A 163 -5.83 -5.48 -7.98
N ARG A 164 -7.08 -5.24 -8.41
CA ARG A 164 -7.35 -4.57 -9.69
C ARG A 164 -6.91 -3.11 -9.65
N ARG A 165 -7.08 -2.42 -8.53
CA ARG A 165 -6.64 -1.01 -8.37
C ARG A 165 -5.13 -0.90 -8.40
N GLU A 166 -4.46 -1.73 -7.62
CA GLU A 166 -3.00 -1.71 -7.52
C GLU A 166 -2.35 -2.12 -8.85
N ALA A 167 -2.85 -3.17 -9.49
CA ALA A 167 -2.36 -3.59 -10.80
C ALA A 167 -2.60 -2.52 -11.88
N ALA A 168 -3.75 -1.84 -11.88
CA ALA A 168 -4.04 -0.75 -12.82
C ALA A 168 -3.09 0.44 -12.61
N ALA A 169 -2.80 0.80 -11.36
CA ALA A 169 -1.86 1.89 -11.03
C ALA A 169 -0.45 1.57 -11.54
N TYR A 170 0.08 0.39 -11.22
CA TYR A 170 1.41 -0.02 -11.70
C TYR A 170 1.47 -0.18 -13.22
N ALA A 171 0.41 -0.68 -13.85
CA ALA A 171 0.33 -0.77 -15.31
C ALA A 171 0.37 0.62 -15.97
N GLU A 172 -0.32 1.62 -15.43
CA GLU A 172 -0.28 2.99 -15.94
C GLU A 172 1.12 3.61 -15.76
N LEU A 173 1.76 3.42 -14.61
CA LEU A 173 3.12 3.93 -14.37
C LEU A 173 4.15 3.28 -15.31
N LYS A 174 4.04 1.97 -15.54
CA LYS A 174 4.87 1.25 -16.50
C LYS A 174 4.63 1.73 -17.93
N ARG A 175 3.37 1.97 -18.31
CA ARG A 175 3.00 2.57 -19.62
C ARG A 175 3.63 3.95 -19.80
N CYS A 176 3.69 4.75 -18.74
CA CYS A 176 4.35 6.05 -18.69
C CYS A 176 5.88 5.99 -18.52
N ARG A 177 6.47 4.78 -18.43
CA ARG A 177 7.91 4.54 -18.20
C ARG A 177 8.45 5.17 -16.91
N GLN A 178 7.64 5.17 -15.85
CA GLN A 178 7.99 5.72 -14.55
C GLN A 178 8.10 4.66 -13.44
N ASP A 179 7.82 3.40 -13.76
CA ASP A 179 8.04 2.31 -12.81
C ASP A 179 9.52 2.17 -12.47
N GLY A 180 9.83 1.86 -11.21
CA GLY A 180 11.21 1.84 -10.72
C GLY A 180 11.80 3.21 -10.37
N ARG A 181 11.21 4.33 -10.79
CA ARG A 181 11.73 5.66 -10.44
C ARG A 181 11.30 6.09 -9.04
N PHE A 182 9.98 6.20 -8.85
CA PHE A 182 9.35 6.59 -7.57
C PHE A 182 8.58 5.44 -6.93
N THR A 183 8.50 4.30 -7.61
CA THR A 183 7.81 3.09 -7.19
C THR A 183 8.72 1.89 -7.41
N PRO A 184 8.41 0.71 -6.85
CA PRO A 184 9.02 -0.53 -7.31
C PRO A 184 8.80 -0.70 -8.82
N ARG A 185 9.73 -1.37 -9.52
CA ARG A 185 9.44 -1.86 -10.89
C ARG A 185 8.34 -2.89 -10.86
N TYR A 186 7.50 -2.89 -11.90
CA TYR A 186 6.35 -3.79 -12.03
C TYR A 186 6.59 -4.89 -13.06
N PHE A 187 6.59 -6.14 -12.60
CA PHE A 187 6.85 -7.32 -13.41
C PHE A 187 5.57 -8.03 -13.88
N GLY A 188 4.42 -7.39 -13.69
CA GLY A 188 3.16 -7.86 -14.21
C GLY A 188 2.24 -8.47 -13.17
N SER A 189 1.09 -8.90 -13.66
CA SER A 189 -0.01 -9.46 -12.92
C SER A 189 -0.11 -10.94 -13.24
N TRP A 190 -0.41 -11.75 -12.23
CA TRP A 190 -0.34 -13.19 -12.32
C TRP A 190 -1.48 -13.86 -11.56
N ILE A 191 -1.75 -15.11 -11.91
CA ILE A 191 -2.75 -15.96 -11.28
C ILE A 191 -2.19 -17.37 -11.09
N PHE A 192 -2.57 -18.03 -10.00
CA PHE A 192 -2.26 -19.44 -9.73
C PHE A 192 -3.40 -20.12 -8.99
N ASP A 193 -3.36 -21.45 -8.90
CA ASP A 193 -4.30 -22.23 -8.10
C ASP A 193 -3.69 -22.62 -6.76
N MET A 194 -4.44 -22.38 -5.68
CA MET A 194 -4.05 -22.74 -4.33
C MET A 194 -4.97 -23.84 -3.79
N ALA A 195 -4.37 -24.94 -3.32
CA ALA A 195 -5.09 -26.03 -2.67
C ALA A 195 -5.70 -25.59 -1.33
N HIS A 196 -6.82 -26.23 -0.97
CA HIS A 196 -7.57 -25.97 0.26
C HIS A 196 -6.82 -26.33 1.57
N GLY A 197 -5.80 -27.20 1.50
CA GLY A 197 -5.07 -27.72 2.68
C GLY A 197 -3.69 -27.12 2.98
N GLY A 198 -3.19 -26.22 2.14
CA GLY A 198 -1.95 -25.49 2.38
C GLY A 198 -0.67 -26.34 2.44
N GLY A 199 -0.11 -26.66 1.26
CA GLY A 199 1.21 -27.28 1.11
C GLY A 199 1.14 -28.80 0.85
N PRO A 200 2.24 -29.42 0.35
CA PRO A 200 2.34 -30.87 0.26
C PRO A 200 2.05 -31.45 1.64
N GLN A 201 1.16 -32.43 1.72
CA GLN A 201 1.03 -33.24 2.93
C GLN A 201 2.44 -33.77 3.24
N GLU A 202 2.98 -33.42 4.41
CA GLU A 202 3.92 -34.31 5.05
C GLU A 202 3.17 -35.64 5.14
N GLU A 203 3.70 -36.65 4.46
CA GLU A 203 3.22 -38.02 4.53
C GLU A 203 3.28 -38.43 6.01
N GLU A 204 2.19 -38.20 6.74
CA GLU A 204 1.94 -38.93 7.97
C GLU A 204 1.92 -40.40 7.54
N GLU A 205 2.94 -41.14 7.96
CA GLU A 205 3.02 -42.59 7.88
C GLU A 205 1.69 -43.16 8.34
N LYS A 206 0.82 -43.48 7.38
CA LYS A 206 -0.36 -44.30 7.63
C LYS A 206 0.15 -45.71 7.75
N ASP A 207 0.20 -46.18 8.99
CA ASP A 207 0.32 -47.60 9.31
C ASP A 207 -0.66 -48.40 8.44
N GLU A 208 -0.09 -49.40 7.78
CA GLU A 208 -0.75 -50.35 6.91
C GLU A 208 -1.89 -51.05 7.64
N GLU A 209 -3.12 -50.91 7.13
CA GLU A 209 -4.14 -51.96 7.03
C GLU A 209 -5.45 -51.28 6.58
N ASP A 210 -5.82 -51.41 5.31
CA ASP A 210 -7.00 -52.20 4.89
C ASP A 210 -7.22 -52.03 3.38
N ASP A 211 -7.37 -53.17 2.70
CA ASP A 211 -7.64 -53.27 1.27
C ASP A 211 -9.02 -52.69 0.94
N ARG A 212 -9.05 -51.58 0.17
CA ARG A 212 -10.20 -51.22 -0.68
C ARG A 212 -9.78 -50.34 -1.84
N GLU A 213 -9.81 -50.93 -3.03
CA GLU A 213 -9.85 -50.26 -4.32
C GLU A 213 -11.05 -49.31 -4.39
N GLU A 214 -10.79 -48.00 -4.42
CA GLU A 214 -11.59 -47.05 -5.20
C GLU A 214 -10.67 -45.90 -5.63
N LYS A 215 -10.20 -45.96 -6.87
CA LYS A 215 -9.53 -44.85 -7.57
C LYS A 215 -10.54 -43.74 -7.84
N GLY A 216 -10.86 -42.95 -6.81
CA GLY A 216 -11.39 -41.61 -6.97
C GLY A 216 -10.22 -40.63 -7.02
N GLU A 217 -10.13 -39.82 -8.06
CA GLU A 217 -9.18 -38.70 -8.14
C GLU A 217 -9.31 -37.85 -6.86
N GLU A 218 -8.31 -37.88 -5.97
CA GLU A 218 -8.12 -36.90 -4.90
C GLU A 218 -7.69 -35.55 -5.50
N GLY A 219 -8.53 -35.01 -6.39
CA GLY A 219 -8.43 -33.64 -6.88
C GLY A 219 -8.94 -32.70 -5.82
N GLY A 220 -8.15 -32.47 -4.77
CA GLY A 220 -8.51 -31.51 -3.71
C GLY A 220 -8.93 -30.17 -4.32
N GLU A 221 -10.06 -29.62 -3.87
CA GLU A 221 -10.60 -28.38 -4.44
C GLU A 221 -9.56 -27.25 -4.39
N THR A 222 -9.28 -26.65 -5.55
CA THR A 222 -8.40 -25.48 -5.66
C THR A 222 -9.21 -24.20 -5.79
N ARG A 223 -8.60 -23.09 -5.37
CA ARG A 223 -9.10 -21.72 -5.59
C ARG A 223 -8.09 -20.91 -6.41
N PRO A 224 -8.54 -20.11 -7.39
CA PRO A 224 -7.68 -19.18 -8.08
C PRO A 224 -7.29 -18.03 -7.15
N VAL A 225 -6.02 -17.62 -7.20
CA VAL A 225 -5.46 -16.53 -6.42
C VAL A 225 -4.73 -15.56 -7.35
N HIS A 226 -5.05 -14.27 -7.24
CA HIS A 226 -4.39 -13.20 -7.99
C HIS A 226 -3.16 -12.70 -7.24
N MET A 227 -2.15 -12.26 -7.98
CA MET A 227 -0.97 -11.62 -7.43
C MET A 227 -0.34 -10.62 -8.40
N ILE A 228 0.54 -9.78 -7.88
CA ILE A 228 1.46 -8.96 -8.67
C ILE A 228 2.90 -9.26 -8.29
N LEU A 229 3.81 -9.09 -9.25
CA LEU A 229 5.25 -9.17 -9.01
C LEU A 229 5.87 -7.77 -9.07
N LEU A 230 6.65 -7.46 -8.05
CA LEU A 230 7.32 -6.18 -7.85
C LEU A 230 8.82 -6.37 -7.62
N GLU A 231 9.58 -5.31 -7.87
CA GLU A 231 10.99 -5.20 -7.46
C GLU A 231 11.15 -5.50 -5.97
N ALA A 232 12.08 -6.39 -5.62
CA ALA A 232 12.50 -6.56 -4.25
C ALA A 232 13.41 -5.40 -3.84
N LEU A 233 12.87 -4.52 -3.00
CA LEU A 233 13.60 -3.40 -2.44
C LEU A 233 14.37 -3.83 -1.19
N ASP A 234 15.64 -3.44 -1.12
CA ASP A 234 16.44 -3.55 0.09
C ASP A 234 16.42 -2.20 0.83
N GLY A 235 15.52 -2.09 1.81
CA GLY A 235 15.25 -0.84 2.48
C GLY A 235 14.40 -1.00 3.72
N ARG A 236 14.19 0.13 4.41
CA ARG A 236 13.32 0.23 5.59
C ARG A 236 12.15 1.15 5.30
N THR A 237 10.97 0.83 5.82
CA THR A 237 9.84 1.74 5.71
C THR A 237 10.03 2.92 6.67
N MET A 238 9.55 4.11 6.31
CA MET A 238 9.58 5.24 7.24
C MET A 238 8.85 4.91 8.54
N PHE A 239 7.74 4.18 8.46
CA PHE A 239 7.01 3.72 9.64
C PHE A 239 7.87 2.85 10.58
N SER A 240 8.63 1.88 10.05
CA SER A 240 9.52 1.06 10.89
C SER A 240 10.59 1.88 11.63
N LEU A 241 11.04 2.99 11.01
CA LEU A 241 11.98 3.92 11.64
C LEU A 241 11.32 4.82 12.68
N LEU A 242 10.03 5.14 12.51
CA LEU A 242 9.21 5.83 13.50
C LEU A 242 9.00 4.94 14.72
N GLU A 243 8.51 3.71 14.54
CA GLU A 243 8.25 2.75 15.62
C GLU A 243 9.51 2.45 16.45
N SER A 244 10.64 2.22 15.79
CA SER A 244 11.92 1.95 16.45
C SER A 244 12.65 3.20 16.95
N LYS A 245 12.10 4.39 16.71
CA LYS A 245 12.73 5.71 16.96
C LYS A 245 14.10 5.89 16.29
N GLN A 246 14.46 5.05 15.33
CA GLN A 246 15.73 5.16 14.60
C GLN A 246 15.80 6.41 13.73
N HIS A 247 14.67 6.96 13.31
CA HIS A 247 14.63 8.24 12.58
C HIS A 247 15.28 9.39 13.35
N LEU A 248 15.31 9.35 14.69
CA LEU A 248 15.97 10.37 15.53
C LEU A 248 17.50 10.34 15.40
N LYS A 249 18.08 9.26 14.86
CA LYS A 249 19.50 9.18 14.52
C LYS A 249 19.83 9.92 13.22
N LEU A 250 18.82 10.27 12.43
CA LEU A 250 18.99 11.03 11.19
C LEU A 250 19.02 12.52 11.50
N SER A 251 19.94 13.25 10.87
CA SER A 251 19.90 14.70 10.93
C SER A 251 18.54 15.23 10.48
N LEU A 252 18.04 16.29 11.11
CA LEU A 252 16.77 16.90 10.73
C LEU A 252 16.80 17.36 9.26
N ARG A 253 17.94 17.85 8.78
CA ARG A 253 18.13 18.21 7.37
C ARG A 253 17.85 17.04 6.44
N LEU A 254 18.37 15.84 6.73
CA LEU A 254 18.10 14.64 5.94
C LEU A 254 16.63 14.21 6.05
N ARG A 255 16.01 14.30 7.24
CA ARG A 255 14.58 14.00 7.40
C ARG A 255 13.70 14.89 6.54
N LEU A 256 13.99 16.19 6.50
CA LEU A 256 13.26 17.16 5.66
C LEU A 256 13.53 16.93 4.16
N ASP A 257 14.75 16.54 3.76
CA ASP A 257 15.05 16.19 2.38
C ASP A 257 14.29 14.93 1.92
N ILE A 258 14.26 13.89 2.75
CA ILE A 258 13.47 12.68 2.51
C ILE A 258 11.98 13.05 2.38
N PHE A 259 11.47 13.87 3.30
CA PHE A 259 10.08 14.32 3.25
C PHE A 259 9.77 15.10 1.97
N ALA A 260 10.67 15.99 1.54
CA ALA A 260 10.55 16.70 0.26
C ALA A 260 10.45 15.72 -0.93
N ARG A 261 11.33 14.71 -0.97
CA ARG A 261 11.31 13.67 -2.01
C ARG A 261 10.02 12.84 -2.01
N VAL A 262 9.39 12.63 -0.85
CA VAL A 262 8.05 12.00 -0.75
C VAL A 262 7.00 12.87 -1.42
N LEU A 263 6.98 14.18 -1.16
CA LEU A 263 6.02 15.10 -1.77
C LEU A 263 6.23 15.23 -3.29
N GLU A 264 7.49 15.25 -3.73
CA GLU A 264 7.86 15.21 -5.15
C GLU A 264 7.37 13.93 -5.82
N ALA A 265 7.63 12.77 -5.22
CA ALA A 265 7.16 11.48 -5.72
C ALA A 265 5.63 11.43 -5.81
N ALA A 266 4.91 11.83 -4.76
CA ALA A 266 3.45 11.85 -4.75
C ALA A 266 2.86 12.78 -5.83
N THR A 267 3.51 13.92 -6.06
CA THR A 267 3.06 14.87 -7.09
C THR A 267 3.38 14.37 -8.50
N ALA A 268 4.55 13.74 -8.68
CA ALA A 268 4.93 13.09 -9.93
C ALA A 268 3.97 11.96 -10.30
N LEU A 269 3.60 11.08 -9.36
CA LEU A 269 2.62 10.02 -9.60
C LEU A 269 1.30 10.58 -10.16
N ARG A 270 0.81 11.66 -9.56
CA ARG A 270 -0.44 12.30 -10.00
C ARG A 270 -0.30 12.89 -11.40
N PHE A 271 0.85 13.50 -11.72
CA PHE A 271 1.16 13.96 -13.07
C PHE A 271 1.14 12.82 -14.09
N TYR A 272 1.62 11.63 -13.69
CA TYR A 272 1.52 10.40 -14.48
C TYR A 272 0.20 9.65 -14.30
N ASN A 273 -0.87 10.40 -13.99
CA ASN A 273 -2.25 9.93 -13.93
C ASN A 273 -2.55 8.90 -12.82
N VAL A 274 -1.72 8.81 -11.79
CA VAL A 274 -1.95 7.92 -10.64
C VAL A 274 -2.06 8.73 -9.36
N ALA A 275 -3.26 8.78 -8.78
CA ALA A 275 -3.44 9.28 -7.42
C ALA A 275 -3.34 8.09 -6.46
N GLN A 276 -2.34 8.08 -5.57
CA GLN A 276 -2.13 6.93 -4.67
C GLN A 276 -3.17 6.86 -3.54
N ASP A 277 -3.71 8.02 -3.11
CA ASP A 277 -4.84 8.17 -2.16
C ASP A 277 -4.66 7.54 -0.75
N ASP A 278 -3.46 7.08 -0.40
CA ASP A 278 -3.07 6.59 0.94
C ASP A 278 -1.60 6.94 1.28
N LEU A 279 -1.26 8.23 1.18
CA LEU A 279 0.11 8.71 1.38
C LEU A 279 0.45 8.72 2.87
N ALA A 280 1.20 7.73 3.34
CA ALA A 280 1.58 7.58 4.75
C ALA A 280 2.97 6.95 4.90
N PRO A 281 3.67 7.14 6.04
CA PRO A 281 5.01 6.58 6.26
C PRO A 281 5.12 5.06 6.11
N ARG A 282 4.01 4.32 6.30
CA ARG A 282 3.96 2.86 6.12
C ARG A 282 4.09 2.44 4.65
N ASN A 283 3.77 3.35 3.74
CA ASN A 283 3.75 3.16 2.28
C ASN A 283 4.97 3.83 1.61
N VAL A 284 5.98 4.23 2.40
CA VAL A 284 7.24 4.79 1.90
C VAL A 284 8.42 3.95 2.35
N MET A 285 9.25 3.52 1.41
CA MET A 285 10.49 2.80 1.65
C MET A 285 11.70 3.66 1.32
N LEU A 286 12.71 3.58 2.19
CA LEU A 286 14.02 4.23 2.04
C LEU A 286 15.07 3.16 1.74
N THR A 287 15.74 3.24 0.60
CA THR A 287 16.83 2.32 0.22
C THR A 287 18.18 3.01 0.31
N GLY A 288 19.24 2.23 0.55
CA GLY A 288 20.60 2.76 0.66
C GLY A 288 20.85 3.61 1.92
N LEU A 289 19.97 3.53 2.92
CA LEU A 289 20.13 4.28 4.16
C LEU A 289 21.23 3.68 5.03
N ASP A 290 22.35 4.38 5.13
CA ASP A 290 23.46 4.09 6.04
C ASP A 290 23.43 5.02 7.25
N PHE A 291 23.21 4.45 8.44
CA PHE A 291 23.17 5.18 9.70
C PHE A 291 24.57 5.50 10.25
N ASP A 292 25.57 4.70 9.87
CA ASP A 292 26.91 4.76 10.44
C ASP A 292 27.82 5.72 9.63
N SER A 293 27.40 6.06 8.41
CA SER A 293 28.07 7.09 7.61
C SER A 293 27.91 8.48 8.24
N PRO A 294 29.00 9.27 8.35
CA PRO A 294 28.91 10.68 8.77
C PRO A 294 28.15 11.56 7.77
N HIS A 295 28.01 11.08 6.53
CA HIS A 295 27.25 11.72 5.47
C HIS A 295 26.01 10.89 5.14
N GLN A 296 25.18 10.64 6.17
CA GLN A 296 23.92 9.91 6.04
C GLN A 296 23.18 10.37 4.78
N SER A 297 22.78 9.42 3.95
CA SER A 297 22.07 9.68 2.70
C SER A 297 21.10 8.55 2.41
N VAL A 298 20.19 8.80 1.48
CA VAL A 298 19.21 7.83 1.00
C VAL A 298 19.29 7.80 -0.51
N ASP A 299 19.49 6.62 -1.09
CA ASP A 299 19.57 6.47 -2.54
C ASP A 299 18.20 6.72 -3.18
N ARG A 300 17.16 6.02 -2.70
CA ARG A 300 15.80 6.11 -3.25
C ARG A 300 14.75 6.25 -2.15
N VAL A 301 13.80 7.13 -2.42
CA VAL A 301 12.52 7.21 -1.72
C VAL A 301 11.47 6.59 -2.63
N VAL A 302 10.86 5.50 -2.18
CA VAL A 302 10.00 4.65 -3.01
C VAL A 302 8.61 4.56 -2.38
N LEU A 303 7.59 4.99 -3.13
CA LEU A 303 6.18 4.84 -2.77
C LEU A 303 5.68 3.48 -3.24
N PHE A 304 4.97 2.77 -2.38
CA PHE A 304 4.38 1.46 -2.67
C PHE A 304 2.99 1.35 -2.03
N ASP A 305 2.34 0.21 -2.22
CA ASP A 305 0.96 -0.05 -1.79
C ASP A 305 -0.07 0.87 -2.47
N PHE A 306 -0.52 0.43 -3.65
CA PHE A 306 -1.46 1.18 -4.49
C PHE A 306 -2.87 0.56 -4.50
N ASN A 307 -3.25 -0.20 -3.48
CA ASN A 307 -4.58 -0.80 -3.38
C ASN A 307 -5.70 0.24 -3.29
N GLU A 308 -5.42 1.41 -2.72
CA GLU A 308 -6.33 2.56 -2.70
C GLU A 308 -6.14 3.54 -3.86
N ALA A 309 -5.26 3.24 -4.82
CA ALA A 309 -4.95 4.18 -5.89
C ALA A 309 -6.08 4.33 -6.93
N VAL A 310 -6.10 5.48 -7.61
CA VAL A 310 -6.99 5.81 -8.73
C VAL A 310 -6.18 6.20 -9.96
N VAL A 311 -6.47 5.55 -11.08
CA VAL A 311 -5.92 5.90 -12.40
C VAL A 311 -6.80 6.95 -13.05
N LEU A 312 -6.31 8.18 -13.11
CA LEU A 312 -7.03 9.40 -13.50
C LEU A 312 -7.41 9.41 -14.99
N THR A 313 -6.64 8.73 -15.84
CA THR A 313 -6.89 8.55 -17.27
C THR A 313 -7.83 7.38 -17.59
N HIS A 314 -8.17 6.56 -16.59
CA HIS A 314 -9.00 5.39 -16.81
C HIS A 314 -10.42 5.81 -17.22
N ARG A 315 -11.00 5.14 -18.23
CA ARG A 315 -12.33 5.48 -18.77
C ARG A 315 -13.47 5.46 -17.74
N LYS A 316 -13.31 4.70 -16.66
CA LYS A 316 -14.26 4.64 -15.54
C LYS A 316 -13.91 5.58 -14.40
N CYS A 317 -12.82 6.33 -14.45
CA CYS A 317 -12.49 7.28 -13.39
C CYS A 317 -13.59 8.36 -13.32
N ARG A 318 -14.14 8.58 -12.12
CA ARG A 318 -15.14 9.62 -11.87
C ARG A 318 -14.54 10.92 -11.32
N ILE A 319 -13.29 10.85 -10.87
CA ILE A 319 -12.60 12.02 -10.36
C ILE A 319 -12.36 12.93 -11.56
N VAL A 320 -13.06 14.06 -11.57
CA VAL A 320 -12.82 15.12 -12.54
C VAL A 320 -11.44 15.69 -12.22
N HIS A 321 -10.44 15.08 -12.81
CA HIS A 321 -9.15 15.72 -12.94
C HIS A 321 -9.32 16.72 -14.07
N ASP A 322 -8.99 17.99 -13.85
CA ASP A 322 -8.62 18.85 -14.97
C ASP A 322 -7.62 18.04 -15.76
N LYS A 323 -7.98 17.57 -16.96
CA LYS A 323 -7.07 16.84 -17.83
C LYS A 323 -5.92 17.80 -18.05
N MET A 324 -4.88 17.70 -17.22
CA MET A 324 -3.71 18.52 -17.36
C MET A 324 -3.17 18.07 -18.70
N ALA A 325 -3.26 18.96 -19.68
CA ALA A 325 -2.65 18.73 -20.98
C ALA A 325 -1.25 18.20 -20.70
N THR A 326 -0.86 17.13 -21.38
CA THR A 326 0.46 16.48 -21.27
C THR A 326 1.62 17.44 -21.45
N ASP A 327 1.33 18.64 -21.95
CA ASP A 327 2.27 19.71 -22.23
C ASP A 327 2.44 20.68 -21.04
N ARG A 328 1.70 20.49 -19.94
CA ARG A 328 1.93 21.25 -18.71
C ARG A 328 3.06 20.64 -17.91
N PRO A 329 3.91 21.46 -17.27
CA PRO A 329 4.88 20.94 -16.31
C PRO A 329 4.18 20.24 -15.14
N THR A 330 4.88 19.27 -14.53
CA THR A 330 4.46 18.61 -13.29
C THR A 330 4.01 19.67 -12.29
N MET A 331 2.84 19.50 -11.67
CA MET A 331 2.39 20.40 -10.60
C MET A 331 3.47 20.50 -9.52
N SER A 332 3.81 21.70 -9.07
CA SER A 332 4.73 21.88 -7.94
C SER A 332 4.19 21.22 -6.66
N PRO A 333 5.03 20.50 -5.88
CA PRO A 333 4.65 20.02 -4.54
C PRO A 333 4.07 21.13 -3.66
N ARG A 334 4.67 22.34 -3.73
CA ARG A 334 4.12 23.54 -3.08
C ARG A 334 2.66 23.75 -3.46
N CYS A 335 2.32 23.62 -4.75
CA CYS A 335 0.97 23.82 -5.21
C CYS A 335 0.01 22.71 -4.77
N ARG A 336 0.49 21.46 -4.69
CA ARG A 336 -0.34 20.32 -4.28
C ARG A 336 -0.65 20.31 -2.78
N PHE A 337 0.33 20.69 -1.96
CA PHE A 337 0.29 20.56 -0.50
C PHE A 337 0.09 21.91 0.21
N TRP A 338 -0.16 23.01 -0.52
CA TRP A 338 -0.29 24.36 0.04
C TRP A 338 -1.25 24.50 1.24
N SER A 339 -2.33 23.72 1.21
CA SER A 339 -3.39 23.77 2.22
C SER A 339 -3.61 22.45 2.94
N ASP A 340 -2.79 21.45 2.65
CA ASP A 340 -2.98 20.08 3.13
C ASP A 340 -1.63 19.51 3.53
N PHE A 341 -1.32 19.59 4.83
CA PHE A 341 -0.16 18.94 5.40
C PHE A 341 -0.49 17.44 5.58
N PRO A 342 0.38 16.51 5.12
CA PRO A 342 0.14 15.08 5.30
C PRO A 342 0.42 14.69 6.76
N TYR A 343 -0.61 14.77 7.61
CA TYR A 343 -0.52 14.66 9.07
C TYR A 343 0.10 13.34 9.56
N GLU A 344 0.00 12.27 8.78
CA GLU A 344 0.62 10.98 9.07
C GLU A 344 2.15 11.06 9.13
N PHE A 345 2.77 12.12 8.57
CA PHE A 345 4.21 12.37 8.64
C PHE A 345 4.59 13.31 9.80
N GLY A 346 3.65 13.66 10.68
CA GLY A 346 3.87 14.60 11.77
C GLY A 346 5.07 14.26 12.65
N ASP A 347 5.22 12.99 13.02
CA ASP A 347 6.35 12.51 13.84
C ASP A 347 7.68 12.43 13.06
N TRP A 348 7.61 12.39 11.74
CA TRP A 348 8.82 12.36 10.90
C TRP A 348 9.48 13.74 10.84
N VAL A 349 8.67 14.80 10.77
CA VAL A 349 9.14 16.18 10.73
C VAL A 349 9.21 16.77 12.14
N TYR A 350 9.90 17.90 12.29
CA TYR A 350 9.88 18.62 13.56
C TYR A 350 8.48 19.21 13.80
N PRO A 351 7.91 19.19 15.02
CA PRO A 351 6.53 19.63 15.28
C PRO A 351 6.18 21.01 14.75
N LEU A 352 7.16 21.91 14.68
CA LEU A 352 6.98 23.25 14.12
C LEU A 352 6.51 23.24 12.66
N PHE A 353 6.95 22.27 11.84
CA PHE A 353 6.54 22.12 10.44
C PHE A 353 5.10 21.62 10.26
N GLN A 354 4.44 21.13 11.32
CA GLN A 354 3.02 20.80 11.25
C GLN A 354 2.12 22.05 11.28
N ARG A 355 2.68 23.20 11.68
CA ARG A 355 1.98 24.47 11.66
C ARG A 355 1.85 24.97 10.22
N LYS A 356 0.62 25.36 9.85
CA LYS A 356 0.26 25.75 8.48
C LYS A 356 1.21 26.80 7.87
N ASN A 357 1.54 27.86 8.61
CA ASN A 357 2.42 28.93 8.08
C ASN A 357 3.86 28.45 7.94
N THR A 358 4.42 27.76 8.94
CA THR A 358 5.76 27.17 8.86
C THR A 358 5.89 26.22 7.68
N PHE A 359 4.91 25.34 7.50
CA PHE A 359 4.89 24.41 6.37
C PHE A 359 4.87 25.15 5.04
N ARG A 360 4.03 26.19 4.90
CA ARG A 360 3.95 27.00 3.67
C ARG A 360 5.25 27.73 3.37
N CYS A 361 5.90 28.32 4.37
CA CYS A 361 7.20 28.93 4.18
C CYS A 361 8.23 27.88 3.75
N TRP A 362 8.22 26.69 4.35
CA TRP A 362 9.09 25.58 3.92
C TRP A 362 8.82 25.11 2.48
N LEU A 363 7.55 25.04 2.07
CA LEU A 363 7.18 24.76 0.68
C LEU A 363 7.70 25.85 -0.27
N LEU A 364 7.68 27.12 0.15
CA LEU A 364 8.21 28.25 -0.62
C LEU A 364 9.74 28.21 -0.72
N SER A 365 10.45 27.98 0.39
CA SER A 365 11.90 27.91 0.38
C SER A 365 12.42 26.78 -0.51
N ARG A 366 11.66 25.67 -0.61
CA ARG A 366 12.05 24.49 -1.37
C ARG A 366 11.67 24.54 -2.85
N TRP A 367 10.46 24.99 -3.18
CA TRP A 367 9.95 24.98 -4.57
C TRP A 367 9.40 26.34 -5.03
N GLY A 368 9.81 27.43 -4.37
CA GLY A 368 9.37 28.80 -4.66
C GLY A 368 9.68 29.23 -6.08
N ASP A 369 10.95 29.03 -6.45
CA ASP A 369 11.55 29.42 -7.72
C ASP A 369 11.90 28.21 -8.60
N ASP A 370 11.39 27.01 -8.24
CA ASP A 370 11.72 25.78 -8.96
C ASP A 370 10.84 25.62 -10.21
N GLU A 371 11.42 25.95 -11.36
CA GLU A 371 10.77 25.79 -12.67
C GLU A 371 10.64 24.32 -13.12
N THR A 372 11.37 23.38 -12.50
CA THR A 372 11.29 21.96 -12.86
C THR A 372 9.92 21.35 -12.56
N PHE A 373 9.18 21.96 -11.62
CA PHE A 373 7.79 21.63 -11.34
C PHE A 373 6.82 22.75 -11.74
N GLY A 374 7.10 23.40 -12.86
CA GLY A 374 6.18 24.33 -13.51
C GLY A 374 6.19 25.75 -12.98
N GLY A 375 7.13 26.06 -12.09
CA GLY A 375 7.35 27.41 -11.59
C GLY A 375 6.17 27.94 -10.77
N PRO A 376 6.08 29.27 -10.60
CA PRO A 376 4.99 29.90 -9.89
C PRO A 376 3.65 29.66 -10.59
N PRO A 377 2.54 29.44 -9.84
CA PRO A 377 1.23 29.27 -10.45
C PRO A 377 0.84 30.49 -11.29
N THR A 378 0.35 30.23 -12.50
CA THR A 378 -0.16 31.25 -13.43
C THR A 378 -1.39 31.95 -12.84
N GLU A 379 -1.68 33.17 -13.30
CA GLU A 379 -2.90 33.91 -12.89
C GLU A 379 -4.20 33.13 -13.17
N SER A 380 -4.23 32.30 -14.22
CA SER A 380 -5.34 31.39 -14.49
C SER A 380 -5.47 30.29 -13.43
N GLU A 381 -4.36 29.74 -12.94
CA GLU A 381 -4.36 28.70 -11.90
C GLU A 381 -4.76 29.27 -10.55
N LYS A 382 -4.32 30.49 -10.23
CA LYS A 382 -4.76 31.25 -9.06
C LYS A 382 -6.26 31.51 -9.07
N LYS A 383 -6.86 31.81 -10.24
CA LYS A 383 -8.30 32.08 -10.40
C LYS A 383 -9.18 30.82 -10.39
N SER A 384 -8.69 29.71 -10.94
CA SER A 384 -9.43 28.43 -10.99
C SER A 384 -9.54 27.78 -9.61
N ARG A 385 -8.49 27.89 -8.79
CA ARG A 385 -8.46 27.40 -7.41
C ARG A 385 -9.15 28.40 -6.48
N ARG A 386 -10.46 28.56 -6.63
CA ARG A 386 -11.32 29.47 -5.84
C ARG A 386 -11.27 29.24 -4.31
N GLN A 387 -10.56 28.23 -3.81
CA GLN A 387 -10.60 27.80 -2.41
C GLN A 387 -9.32 28.08 -1.61
N ASP A 388 -8.21 28.39 -2.26
CA ASP A 388 -6.97 28.75 -1.56
C ASP A 388 -6.36 29.97 -2.25
N ARG A 389 -6.58 31.16 -1.67
CA ARG A 389 -5.73 32.28 -2.04
C ARG A 389 -4.31 31.87 -1.67
N TYR A 390 -3.45 31.73 -2.67
CA TYR A 390 -1.99 31.76 -2.51
C TYR A 390 -1.61 33.16 -2.03
N GLU A 391 -2.04 33.51 -0.83
CA GLU A 391 -1.49 34.61 -0.08
C GLU A 391 -0.19 34.06 0.51
N GLU A 392 0.92 34.74 0.21
CA GLU A 392 2.18 34.47 0.90
C GLU A 392 1.89 34.45 2.40
N PRO A 393 2.34 33.40 3.12
CA PRO A 393 2.13 33.34 4.54
C PRO A 393 2.74 34.61 5.17
N PRO A 394 2.07 35.23 6.14
CA PRO A 394 2.69 36.33 6.87
C PRO A 394 4.02 35.84 7.46
N PRO A 395 5.02 36.73 7.63
CA PRO A 395 6.25 36.37 8.31
C PRO A 395 5.93 35.68 9.64
N LEU A 396 6.60 34.56 9.91
CA LEU A 396 6.44 33.85 11.17
C LEU A 396 6.84 34.82 12.28
N ARG A 397 5.90 35.13 13.17
CA ARG A 397 6.16 36.05 14.27
C ARG A 397 6.89 35.30 15.38
N ASP A 398 7.90 35.94 15.95
CA ASP A 398 8.74 35.35 16.99
C ASP A 398 7.94 34.97 18.25
N ASP A 399 6.88 35.71 18.56
CA ASP A 399 6.03 35.45 19.72
C ASP A 399 5.04 34.29 19.54
N GLU A 400 4.89 33.78 18.32
CA GLU A 400 4.10 32.58 18.04
C GLU A 400 4.94 31.31 18.18
N LEU A 401 6.27 31.42 18.26
CA LEU A 401 7.21 30.31 18.30
C LEU A 401 7.61 30.01 19.73
N ASP A 402 7.62 28.73 20.08
CA ASP A 402 8.20 28.29 21.35
C ASP A 402 9.73 28.46 21.23
N GLU A 403 10.28 29.43 21.95
CA GLU A 403 11.71 29.77 21.92
C GLU A 403 12.60 28.54 22.12
N LYS A 404 12.19 27.62 23.01
CA LYS A 404 12.93 26.39 23.28
C LYS A 404 12.91 25.44 22.09
N LEU A 405 11.78 25.32 21.40
CA LEU A 405 11.69 24.53 20.17
C LEU A 405 12.52 25.15 19.04
N VAL A 406 12.58 26.48 18.95
CA VAL A 406 13.39 27.19 17.94
C VAL A 406 14.88 27.01 18.19
N GLU A 407 15.32 27.11 19.45
CA GLU A 407 16.71 26.87 19.83
C GLU A 407 17.15 25.45 19.47
N GLN A 408 16.34 24.45 19.84
CA GLN A 408 16.58 23.05 19.49
C GLN A 408 16.60 22.82 17.98
N LEU A 409 15.67 23.44 17.26
CA LEU A 409 15.60 23.36 15.80
C LEU A 409 16.87 23.94 15.14
N ASN A 410 17.34 25.09 15.61
CA ASN A 410 18.57 25.72 15.13
C ASN A 410 19.81 24.88 15.42
N GLU A 411 19.87 24.28 16.61
CA GLU A 411 20.94 23.37 17.00
C GLU A 411 20.97 22.13 16.10
N GLU A 412 19.81 21.49 15.86
CA GLU A 412 19.70 20.33 14.97
C GLU A 412 20.00 20.65 13.50
N LEU A 413 19.68 21.87 13.04
CA LEU A 413 19.96 22.32 11.67
C LEU A 413 21.38 22.84 11.49
N GLY A 414 22.08 23.19 12.57
CA GLY A 414 23.39 23.84 12.55
C GLY A 414 23.38 25.27 12.00
N CYS A 415 22.20 25.89 11.82
CA CYS A 415 22.03 27.29 11.44
C CYS A 415 20.60 27.78 11.73
N ASP A 416 20.35 29.08 11.53
CA ASP A 416 19.02 29.67 11.69
C ASP A 416 17.99 28.98 10.78
N TRP A 417 16.97 28.39 11.39
CA TRP A 417 15.86 27.71 10.74
C TRP A 417 15.12 28.63 9.76
N ARG A 418 15.15 29.95 9.98
CA ARG A 418 14.64 30.96 9.03
C ARG A 418 15.40 30.99 7.70
N ARG A 419 16.52 30.29 7.58
CA ARG A 419 17.19 30.06 6.29
C ARG A 419 16.60 28.88 5.52
N PHE A 420 15.76 28.07 6.16
CA PHE A 420 15.09 26.91 5.59
C PHE A 420 13.60 27.12 5.33
N VAL A 421 13.04 28.26 5.71
CA VAL A 421 11.67 28.71 5.46
C VAL A 421 11.71 30.12 4.91
#